data_AF-E8R9M9-F1
#
_entry.id   AF-E8R9M9-F1
#
_cell.length_a   1.000
_cell.length_b   1.000
_cell.length_c   1.000
_cell.angle_alpha   90.00
_cell.angle_beta   90.00
_cell.angle_gamma   90.00
#
_symmetry.space_group_name_H-M   'P 1'
#
loop_
_entity.id
_entity.type
_entity.pdbx_description
1 polymer ?
#
loop_
_entity_poly.entity_id
_entity_poly.type
_entity_poly.pdbx_seq_one_letter_code
_entity_poly.pdbx_strand_id
1 'polypeptide(L)' 'MIVHIKKTRERGFDASVFSEYGYPFSRYKSVMVYVDDKAIMDADEVFVEAYTVKFIEDRKEVHVYSTPPRRI' A
#
# COMPACT_ATOMS: atom_id res chain seq x y z
N MET A 1 8.04 0.35 -7.77
CA MET A 1 6.76 1.09 -7.79
C MET A 1 6.51 1.71 -6.41
N ILE A 2 5.75 2.80 -6.31
CA ILE A 2 5.53 3.52 -5.05
C ILE A 2 4.06 3.35 -4.63
N VAL A 3 3.82 2.90 -3.41
CA VAL A 3 2.49 2.78 -2.82
C VAL A 3 2.34 3.83 -1.74
N HIS A 4 1.38 4.72 -1.92
CA HIS A 4 0.95 5.70 -0.94
C HIS A 4 -0.25 5.14 -0.17
N ILE A 5 -0.09 4.98 1.14
CA ILE A 5 -1.10 4.48 2.06
C ILE A 5 -1.51 5.62 2.97
N LYS A 6 -2.79 5.97 3.00
CA LYS A 6 -3.31 7.06 3.82
C LYS A 6 -4.45 6.58 4.71
N LYS A 7 -4.36 6.88 6.01
CA LYS A 7 -5.42 6.56 6.98
C LYS A 7 -6.66 7.39 6.68
N THR A 8 -7.81 6.72 6.70
CA THR A 8 -9.12 7.37 6.71
C THR A 8 -9.65 7.42 8.14
N ARG A 9 -10.69 8.24 8.40
CA ARG A 9 -11.17 8.54 9.75
C ARG A 9 -11.71 7.35 10.54
N GLU A 10 -11.92 6.19 9.90
CA GLU A 10 -12.46 4.98 10.55
C GLU A 10 -11.77 3.70 10.04
N ARG A 11 -10.65 3.32 10.67
CA ARG A 11 -9.96 2.00 10.54
C ARG A 11 -9.64 1.48 9.13
N GLY A 12 -9.94 2.23 8.08
CA GLY A 12 -9.66 1.92 6.68
C GLY A 12 -8.58 2.82 6.14
N PHE A 13 -7.90 2.36 5.09
CA PHE A 13 -6.87 3.10 4.39
C PHE A 13 -7.27 3.32 2.93
N ASP A 14 -6.81 4.42 2.37
CA ASP A 14 -6.74 4.62 0.93
C ASP A 14 -5.34 4.23 0.48
N ALA A 15 -5.23 3.29 -0.47
CA ALA A 15 -3.97 2.87 -1.07
C ALA A 15 -3.91 3.32 -2.54
N SER A 16 -2.93 4.13 -2.90
CA SER A 16 -2.69 4.59 -4.27
C SER A 16 -1.35 4.06 -4.76
N VAL A 17 -1.35 3.38 -5.91
CA VAL A 17 -0.16 2.79 -6.52
C VAL A 17 0.30 3.68 -7.66
N PHE A 18 1.58 4.03 -7.65
CA PHE A 18 2.24 4.85 -8.64
C PHE A 18 3.44 4.13 -9.24
N SER A 19 3.79 4.47 -10.48
CA SER A 19 5.08 4.14 -11.05
C SER A 19 6.20 4.88 -10.32
N GLU A 20 7.44 4.48 -10.57
CA GLU A 20 8.63 5.15 -10.01
C GLU A 20 8.77 6.60 -10.49
N TYR A 21 8.08 6.96 -11.58
CA TYR A 21 8.02 8.32 -12.13
C TYR A 21 6.77 9.09 -11.70
N GLY A 22 5.95 8.54 -10.77
CA GLY A 22 4.75 9.19 -10.24
C GLY A 22 3.48 9.03 -11.07
N TYR A 23 3.48 8.21 -12.12
CA TYR A 23 2.26 7.93 -12.89
C TYR A 23 1.31 7.01 -12.11
N PRO A 24 0.02 7.34 -11.96
CA PRO A 24 -0.92 6.51 -11.21
C PRO A 24 -1.26 5.22 -11.96
N PHE A 25 -1.22 4.08 -11.27
CA PHE A 25 -1.64 2.79 -11.78
C PHE A 25 -3.01 2.36 -11.26
N SER A 26 -3.21 2.43 -9.95
CA SER A 26 -4.43 1.92 -9.31
C SER A 26 -4.69 2.66 -8.01
N ARG A 27 -5.96 2.72 -7.62
CA ARG A 27 -6.38 3.34 -6.37
C ARG A 27 -7.44 2.48 -5.70
N TYR A 28 -7.22 2.19 -4.43
CA TYR A 28 -8.08 1.39 -3.57
C TYR A 28 -8.54 2.26 -2.40
N LYS A 29 -9.83 2.28 -2.13
CA LYS A 29 -10.44 3.11 -1.07
C LYS A 29 -11.04 2.23 0.00
N SER A 30 -10.97 2.69 1.25
CA SER A 30 -11.53 1.99 2.41
C SER A 30 -11.09 0.51 2.47
N VAL A 31 -9.80 0.27 2.29
CA VAL A 31 -9.19 -1.07 2.32
C VAL A 31 -8.37 -1.29 3.58
N MET A 32 -8.18 -2.55 3.94
CA MET A 32 -7.15 -2.95 4.89
C MET A 32 -5.81 -3.09 4.15
N VAL A 33 -4.73 -2.59 4.74
CA VAL A 33 -3.41 -2.63 4.10
C VAL A 33 -2.44 -3.44 4.94
N TYR A 34 -1.78 -4.38 4.27
CA TYR A 34 -0.71 -5.20 4.82
C TYR A 34 0.59 -4.86 4.08
N VAL A 35 1.66 -4.61 4.81
CA VAL A 35 3.01 -4.45 4.26
C VAL A 35 3.85 -5.60 4.76
N ASP A 36 4.37 -6.42 3.84
CA ASP A 36 5.14 -7.64 4.15
C ASP A 36 4.43 -8.53 5.20
N ASP A 37 3.16 -8.83 4.93
CA ASP A 37 2.25 -9.61 5.77
C ASP A 37 1.97 -9.01 7.17
N LYS A 38 2.36 -7.75 7.43
CA LYS A 38 2.05 -7.01 8.66
C LYS A 38 0.98 -5.97 8.41
N ALA A 39 -0.09 -6.00 9.20
CA ALA A 39 -1.15 -5.01 9.12
C ALA A 39 -0.64 -3.62 9.53
N ILE A 40 -0.88 -2.62 8.67
CA ILE A 40 -0.69 -1.22 9.03
C ILE A 40 -1.88 -0.82 9.90
N MET A 41 -1.64 -0.42 11.14
CA MET A 41 -2.71 -0.03 12.07
C MET A 41 -2.57 1.41 12.57
N ASP A 42 -1.34 1.93 12.64
CA ASP A 42 -1.06 3.21 13.29
C ASP A 42 -0.09 4.07 12.46
N ALA A 43 -0.53 4.46 11.27
CA ALA A 43 0.17 5.45 10.48
C ALA A 43 -0.85 6.32 9.76
N ASP A 44 -0.69 7.65 9.84
CA ASP A 44 -1.58 8.59 9.16
C ASP A 44 -1.34 8.59 7.65
N GLU A 45 -0.06 8.53 7.24
CA GLU A 45 0.37 8.50 5.84
C GLU A 45 1.72 7.77 5.73
N VAL A 46 1.85 6.86 4.76
CA VAL A 46 3.07 6.06 4.51
C VAL A 46 3.30 5.94 3.01
N PHE A 47 4.57 6.05 2.60
CA PHE A 47 5.02 5.73 1.25
C PHE A 47 5.90 4.48 1.30
N VAL A 48 5.57 3.47 0.50
CA VAL A 48 6.28 2.19 0.46
C VAL A 48 6.76 1.94 -0.96
N GLU A 49 8.06 1.71 -1.11
CA GLU A 49 8.59 1.14 -2.35
C GLU A 49 8.28 -0.35 -2.40
N ALA A 50 7.37 -0.72 -3.31
CA ALA A 50 6.93 -2.08 -3.49
C ALA A 50 7.52 -2.67 -4.77
N TYR A 51 7.75 -3.99 -4.77
CA TYR A 51 7.97 -4.75 -5.99
C TYR A 51 6.67 -5.40 -6.48
N THR A 52 5.70 -5.62 -5.59
CA THR A 52 4.41 -6.23 -5.92
C THR A 52 3.30 -5.70 -5.02
N VAL A 53 2.13 -5.51 -5.61
CA VAL A 53 0.89 -5.18 -4.91
C VAL A 53 -0.18 -6.19 -5.32
N LYS A 54 -0.83 -6.81 -4.34
CA LYS A 54 -1.91 -7.77 -4.55
C LYS A 54 -3.18 -7.24 -3.90
N PHE A 55 -4.26 -7.15 -4.67
CA PHE A 55 -5.58 -6.80 -4.16
C PHE A 55 -6.45 -8.06 -4.05
N ILE A 56 -7.04 -8.27 -2.88
CA ILE A 56 -8.02 -9.32 -2.62
C ILE A 56 -9.38 -8.65 -2.49
N GLU A 57 -10.15 -8.69 -3.58
CA GLU A 57 -11.39 -7.92 -3.70
C GLU A 57 -12.46 -8.32 -2.68
N ASP A 58 -12.65 -9.63 -2.47
CA ASP A 58 -13.64 -10.19 -1.54
C ASP A 58 -13.47 -9.71 -0.10
N ARG A 59 -12.22 -9.48 0.32
CA ARG A 59 -11.86 -9.06 1.68
C ARG A 59 -11.52 -7.58 1.79
N LYS A 60 -11.50 -6.85 0.68
CA LYS A 60 -11.01 -5.46 0.60
C LYS A 60 -9.61 -5.30 1.22
N GLU A 61 -8.71 -6.22 0.89
CA GLU A 61 -7.33 -6.21 1.40
C GLU A 61 -6.33 -5.87 0.29
N VAL A 62 -5.40 -4.97 0.58
CA VAL A 62 -4.24 -4.66 -0.25
C VAL A 62 -2.99 -5.15 0.46
N HIS A 63 -2.30 -6.09 -0.18
CA HIS A 63 -1.03 -6.63 0.28
C HIS A 63 0.09 -6.01 -0.52
N VAL A 64 1.00 -5.33 0.17
CA VAL A 64 2.14 -4.60 -0.39
C VAL A 64 3.40 -5.35 0.01
N TYR A 65 4.17 -5.79 -0.97
CA TYR A 65 5.44 -6.47 -0.72
C TYR A 65 6.59 -5.51 -1.05
N SER A 66 7.35 -5.14 -0.02
CA SER A 66 8.39 -4.12 -0.13
C SER A 66 9.62 -4.66 -0.84
N THR A 67 10.29 -3.80 -1.62
CA THR A 67 11.56 -4.18 -2.24
C THR A 67 12.61 -4.29 -1.12
N PRO A 68 13.30 -5.43 -0.96
CA PRO A 68 14.37 -5.52 0.04
C PRO A 68 15.44 -4.45 -0.26
N PRO A 69 15.98 -3.79 0.77
CA PRO A 69 16.98 -2.76 0.57
C PRO A 69 18.15 -3.34 -0.22
N ARG A 70 18.50 -2.70 -1.35
CA ARG A 70 19.71 -3.07 -2.08
C ARG A 70 20.89 -2.90 -1.14
N ARG A 71 21.50 -4.01 -0.71
CA ARG A 71 22.82 -3.97 -0.07
C ARG A 71 23.81 -3.50 -1.14
N ILE A 72 24.36 -2.31 -0.92
CA ILE A 72 25.44 -1.71 -1.70
C ILE A 72 26.77 -2.19 -1.11
#